data_AF-A0A9E5DFS3-F1
#
_entry.id   AF-A0A9E5DFS3-F1
#
_cell.length_a   1.000
_cell.length_b   1.000
_cell.length_c   1.000
_cell.angle_alpha   90.00
_cell.angle_beta   90.00
_cell.angle_gamma   90.00
#
_symmetry.space_group_name_H-M   'P 1'
#
loop_
_entity.id
_entity.type
_entity.pdbx_description
1 polymer ?
#
loop_
_entity_poly.entity_id
_entity_poly.type
_entity_poly.pdbx_seq_one_letter_code
_entity_poly.pdbx_strand_id
1 'polypeptide(L)' 'MSEEKQVKRLLDKAEKLIEECEKCGSLDCDECEEVQDILNELKDKINQINDKKLQKKIQDEIEDIEDRLDELL' A
#
# COMPACT_ATOMS: atom_id res chain seq x y z
N MET A 1 -11.90 -3.93 16.15
CA MET A 1 -11.26 -4.51 14.95
C MET A 1 -9.78 -4.55 15.23
N SER A 2 -9.12 -5.71 15.16
CA SER A 2 -7.66 -5.80 15.35
C SER A 2 -6.93 -4.96 14.30
N GLU A 3 -5.85 -4.27 14.68
CA GLU A 3 -5.03 -3.46 13.78
C GLU A 3 -4.63 -4.23 12.52
N GLU A 4 -4.28 -5.51 12.66
CA GLU A 4 -3.95 -6.42 11.56
C GLU A 4 -5.04 -6.49 10.48
N LYS A 5 -6.32 -6.46 10.88
CA LYS A 5 -7.45 -6.52 9.94
C LYS A 5 -7.65 -5.20 9.20
N GLN A 6 -7.26 -4.08 9.80
CA GLN A 6 -7.27 -2.77 9.13
C GLN A 6 -6.14 -2.70 8.12
N VAL A 7 -4.93 -3.04 8.54
CA VAL A 7 -3.75 -3.04 7.67
C VAL A 7 -3.95 -3.95 6.48
N LYS A 8 -4.47 -5.17 6.67
CA LYS A 8 -4.76 -6.07 5.56
C LYS A 8 -5.78 -5.49 4.57
N ARG A 9 -6.82 -4.79 5.06
CA ARG A 9 -7.81 -4.16 4.18
C ARG A 9 -7.22 -3.00 3.38
N LEU A 10 -6.35 -2.22 3.99
CA LEU A 10 -5.65 -1.13 3.32
C LEU A 10 -4.70 -1.69 2.26
N LEU A 11 -4.00 -2.78 2.56
CA LEU A 11 -3.11 -3.46 1.62
C LEU A 11 -3.87 -3.99 0.40
N ASP A 12 -4.96 -4.75 0.62
CA ASP A 12 -5.87 -5.22 -0.44
C ASP A 12 -6.41 -4.06 -1.30
N LYS A 13 -6.58 -2.88 -0.72
CA LYS A 13 -7.05 -1.68 -1.42
C LYS A 13 -5.93 -1.04 -2.24
N ALA A 14 -4.73 -0.93 -1.67
CA ALA A 14 -3.55 -0.42 -2.36
C ALA A 14 -3.19 -1.29 -3.57
N GLU A 15 -3.21 -2.63 -3.42
CA GLU A 15 -2.97 -3.56 -4.53
C GLU A 15 -3.92 -3.35 -5.71
N LYS A 16 -5.21 -3.11 -5.43
CA LYS A 16 -6.20 -2.84 -6.50
C LYS A 16 -6.00 -1.49 -7.14
N LEU A 17 -5.75 -0.46 -6.34
CA LEU A 17 -5.59 0.89 -6.86
C LEU A 17 -4.30 1.03 -7.66
N ILE A 18 -3.21 0.34 -7.32
CA ILE A 18 -2.00 0.37 -8.14
C ILE A 18 -2.24 -0.26 -9.52
N GLU A 19 -3.05 -1.32 -9.62
CA GLU A 19 -3.46 -1.87 -10.92
C GLU A 19 -4.32 -0.88 -11.76
N GLU A 20 -5.04 0.04 -11.11
CA GLU A 20 -5.80 1.11 -11.79
C GLU A 20 -4.90 2.28 -12.17
N CYS A 21 -3.99 2.67 -11.29
CA CYS A 21 -2.94 3.67 -11.52
C CYS A 21 -2.05 3.29 -12.72
N GLU A 22 -1.57 2.04 -12.77
CA GLU A 22 -0.80 1.51 -13.90
C GLU A 22 -1.56 1.58 -15.23
N LYS A 23 -2.90 1.41 -15.20
CA LYS A 23 -3.74 1.54 -16.40
C LYS A 23 -3.92 2.98 -16.85
N CYS A 24 -3.86 3.94 -15.92
CA CYS A 24 -3.94 5.35 -16.26
C CYS A 24 -2.66 5.83 -16.97
N GLY A 25 -1.53 5.16 -16.74
CA GLY A 25 -0.27 5.39 -17.45
C GLY A 25 0.35 6.76 -17.18
N SER A 26 -0.10 7.42 -16.10
CA SER A 26 0.34 8.74 -15.63
C SER A 26 0.10 8.82 -14.13
N LEU A 27 1.09 9.31 -13.38
CA LEU A 27 1.00 9.49 -11.93
C LEU A 27 0.06 10.61 -11.49
N ASP A 28 -0.31 11.52 -12.39
CA ASP A 28 -1.31 12.55 -12.13
C ASP A 28 -2.75 12.03 -12.06
N CYS A 29 -2.97 10.71 -12.03
CA CYS A 29 -4.30 10.16 -11.87
C CYS A 29 -4.68 10.04 -10.39
N ASP A 30 -5.95 10.31 -10.10
CA ASP A 30 -6.49 10.32 -8.74
C ASP A 30 -6.19 8.99 -8.01
N GLU A 31 -6.20 7.87 -8.74
CA GLU A 31 -5.88 6.54 -8.21
C GLU A 31 -4.42 6.41 -7.75
N CYS A 32 -3.45 7.01 -8.44
CA CYS A 32 -2.04 6.97 -8.05
C CYS A 32 -1.78 7.78 -6.77
N GLU A 33 -2.41 8.95 -6.64
CA GLU A 33 -2.37 9.76 -5.42
C GLU A 33 -3.02 9.00 -4.24
N GLU A 34 -4.15 8.34 -4.47
CA GLU A 34 -4.82 7.53 -3.46
C GLU A 34 -3.99 6.31 -3.02
N VAL A 35 -3.25 5.67 -3.92
CA VAL A 35 -2.28 4.61 -3.56
C VAL A 35 -1.22 5.17 -2.62
N GLN A 36 -0.65 6.33 -2.94
CA GLN A 36 0.40 6.97 -2.14
C GLN A 36 -0.08 7.28 -0.72
N ASP A 37 -1.29 7.82 -0.59
CA ASP A 37 -1.92 8.09 0.71
C ASP A 37 -2.14 6.80 1.53
N ILE A 38 -2.61 5.73 0.88
CA ILE A 38 -2.82 4.44 1.55
C ILE A 38 -1.50 3.83 2.00
N LEU A 39 -0.44 3.91 1.19
CA LEU A 39 0.89 3.40 1.55
C LEU A 39 1.46 4.15 2.76
N ASN A 40 1.28 5.47 2.83
CA ASN A 40 1.63 6.26 4.01
C ASN A 40 0.86 5.81 5.26
N GLU A 41 -0.46 5.61 5.15
CA GLU A 41 -1.28 5.12 6.27
C GLU A 41 -0.85 3.70 6.71
N LEU A 42 -0.52 2.83 5.75
CA LEU A 42 -0.02 1.48 5.99
C LEU A 42 1.30 1.50 6.77
N LYS A 43 2.26 2.36 6.39
CA LYS A 43 3.54 2.53 7.08
C LYS A 43 3.38 2.99 8.53
N ASP A 44 2.42 3.87 8.81
CA ASP A 44 2.13 4.28 10.19
C ASP A 44 1.50 3.17 11.02
N LYS A 45 0.57 2.41 10.43
CA LYS A 45 -0.13 1.33 11.14
C LYS A 45 0.71 0.07 11.30
N ILE A 46 1.60 -0.23 10.38
CA ILE A 46 2.42 -1.44 10.45
C ILE A 46 3.35 -1.43 11.67
N ASN A 47 3.79 -0.24 12.10
CA ASN A 47 4.58 -0.04 13.31
C ASN A 47 3.80 -0.34 14.60
N GLN A 48 2.47 -0.40 14.53
CA GLN A 48 1.59 -0.74 15.65
C GLN A 48 1.32 -2.25 15.73
N ILE A 49 1.73 -3.04 14.72
CA ILE A 49 1.59 -4.50 14.73
C ILE A 49 2.68 -5.12 15.62
N ASN A 50 2.25 -5.82 16.68
CA ASN A 50 3.18 -6.52 17.57
C ASN A 50 3.78 -7.80 16.96
N ASP A 51 3.11 -8.42 16.00
CA ASP A 51 3.62 -9.60 15.30
C ASP A 51 4.68 -9.20 14.26
N LYS A 52 5.95 -9.41 14.59
CA LYS A 52 7.09 -9.09 13.72
C LYS A 52 7.08 -9.84 12.39
N LYS A 53 6.54 -11.06 12.35
CA LYS A 53 6.51 -11.86 11.11
C LYS A 53 5.45 -11.30 10.18
N LEU A 54 4.30 -10.92 10.71
CA LEU A 54 3.24 -10.28 9.95
C LEU A 54 3.64 -8.86 9.52
N GLN A 55 4.23 -8.08 10.43
CA GLN A 55 4.81 -6.77 10.14
C GLN A 55 5.78 -6.87 8.96
N LYS A 56 6.73 -7.81 8.99
CA LYS A 56 7.68 -7.96 7.89
C LYS A 56 7.00 -8.28 6.56
N LYS A 57 6.04 -9.22 6.55
CA LYS A 57 5.32 -9.58 5.32
C LYS A 57 4.59 -8.40 4.70
N ILE A 58 3.86 -7.66 5.53
CA ILE A 58 3.12 -6.49 5.07
C ILE A 58 4.09 -5.41 4.59
N GLN A 59 5.26 -5.29 5.21
CA GLN A 59 6.28 -4.34 4.76
C GLN A 59 6.82 -4.72 3.38
N ASP A 60 7.12 -6.01 3.17
CA ASP A 60 7.54 -6.53 1.86
C ASP A 60 6.45 -6.23 0.79
N GLU A 61 5.16 -6.35 1.13
CA GLU A 61 4.05 -6.03 0.21
C GLU A 61 3.89 -4.51 -0.03
N ILE A 62 4.13 -3.66 0.97
CA ILE A 62 4.14 -2.19 0.80
C ILE A 62 5.28 -1.79 -0.15
N GLU A 63 6.48 -2.34 0.05
CA GLU A 63 7.65 -2.06 -0.79
C GLU A 63 7.39 -2.47 -2.25
N ASP A 64 6.75 -3.61 -2.50
CA ASP A 64 6.36 -4.05 -3.86
C ASP A 64 5.42 -3.05 -4.56
N ILE A 65 4.42 -2.53 -3.84
CA ILE A 65 3.49 -1.53 -4.39
C ILE A 65 4.19 -0.19 -4.63
N GLU A 66 5.12 0.21 -3.74
CA GLU A 66 5.93 1.41 -3.93
C GLU A 66 6.85 1.31 -5.15
N ASP A 67 7.54 0.19 -5.32
CA ASP A 67 8.39 -0.05 -6.48
C ASP A 67 7.58 0.06 -7.78
N ARG A 68 6.38 -0.52 -7.82
CA ARG A 68 5.46 -0.41 -8.97
C ARG A 68 5.00 1.03 -9.23
N LEU A 69 4.76 1.80 -8.18
CA LEU A 69 4.38 3.21 -8.31
C LEU A 69 5.56 4.05 -8.83
N ASP A 70 6.78 3.77 -8.37
CA ASP A 70 8.01 4.42 -8.83
C ASP A 70 8.35 4.05 -10.30
N GLU A 71 7.98 2.85 -10.78
CA GLU A 71 8.12 2.49 -12.20
C GLU A 71 7.24 3.33 -13.14
N LEU A 72 6.27 4.07 -12.60
CA LEU A 72 5.39 4.96 -13.36
C LEU A 72 5.93 6.41 -13.45
N LEU A 73 7.00 6.76 -12.70
CA LEU A 73 7.66 8.08 -12.66
C LEU A 73 8.65 8.28 -13.82
#